data_AF-A0A523MLN7-F1
#
_entry.id   AF-A0A523MLN7-F1
#
_cell.length_a   1.000
_cell.length_b   1.000
_cell.length_c   1.000
_cell.angle_alpha   90.00
_cell.angle_beta   90.00
_cell.angle_gamma   90.00
#
_symmetry.space_group_name_H-M   'P 1'
#
loop_
_entity.id
_entity.type
_entity.pdbx_description
1 polymer ?
#
loop_
_entity_poly.entity_id
_entity_poly.type
_entity_poly.pdbx_seq_one_letter_code
_entity_poly.pdbx_strand_id
1 'polypeptide(L)'
;MPCAHAPSAYRCEIHSLETPIQTGENSCYPEVSADLLAATPTAHRLEYVDWAEPFLTAGISTAAGQATVPTDTGTGVAWDEAAIRQYAID
;
A
#
# COMPACT_ATOMS: atom_id res chain seq x y z
N MET A 1 5.24 -0.30 31.60
CA MET A 1 4.16 -1.18 31.11
C MET A 1 4.69 -1.88 29.87
N PRO A 2 4.72 -3.22 29.81
CA PRO A 2 5.25 -3.92 28.66
C PRO A 2 4.26 -3.80 27.51
N CYS A 3 4.75 -3.38 26.33
CA CYS A 3 4.02 -3.43 25.07
C CYS A 3 3.57 -4.87 24.82
N ALA A 4 2.30 -5.14 25.06
CA ALA A 4 1.69 -6.43 24.76
C ALA A 4 1.57 -6.56 23.23
N HIS A 5 2.31 -7.52 22.67
CA HIS A 5 1.99 -8.28 21.45
C HIS A 5 1.07 -7.59 20.42
N ALA A 6 1.65 -7.05 19.34
CA ALA A 6 0.93 -6.93 18.07
C ALA A 6 1.32 -8.14 17.20
N PRO A 7 0.42 -9.09 16.92
CA PRO A 7 0.70 -10.22 16.03
C PRO A 7 0.87 -9.75 14.59
N SER A 8 1.56 -10.57 13.79
CA SER A 8 1.92 -10.38 12.38
C SER A 8 0.83 -9.75 11.51
N ALA A 9 1.23 -8.82 10.65
CA ALA A 9 0.42 -8.08 9.66
C ALA A 9 -0.36 -6.90 10.23
N TYR A 10 0.26 -5.72 10.15
CA TYR A 10 -0.48 -4.46 10.15
C TYR A 10 -1.45 -4.49 8.97
N ARG A 11 -2.74 -4.45 9.30
CA ARG A 11 -3.85 -4.53 8.35
C ARG A 11 -4.42 -3.14 8.19
N CYS A 12 -4.27 -2.54 7.01
CA CYS A 12 -4.90 -1.26 6.69
C CYS A 12 -6.20 -1.53 5.92
N GLU A 13 -7.32 -0.96 6.36
CA GLU A 13 -8.60 -1.08 5.65
C GLU A 13 -8.53 -0.35 4.30
N ILE A 14 -8.95 -1.03 3.23
CA ILE A 14 -8.97 -0.55 1.85
C ILE A 14 -10.33 0.06 1.53
N HIS A 15 -10.32 1.22 0.86
CA HIS A 15 -11.49 1.81 0.23
C HIS A 15 -11.43 1.64 -1.30
N SER A 16 -12.52 1.19 -1.92
CA SER A 16 -12.64 1.04 -3.38
C SER A 16 -13.18 2.34 -4.01
N LEU A 17 -12.65 2.71 -5.18
CA LEU A 17 -12.85 4.00 -5.88
C LEU A 17 -14.28 4.30 -6.41
N GLU A 18 -15.30 3.54 -6.00
CA GLU A 18 -16.70 3.81 -6.41
C GLU A 18 -17.34 4.97 -5.61
N THR A 19 -16.62 5.50 -4.62
CA THR A 19 -17.05 6.55 -3.68
C THR A 19 -16.20 7.82 -3.84
N PRO A 20 -16.77 9.03 -3.66
CA PRO A 20 -16.02 10.28 -3.81
C PRO A 20 -14.85 10.38 -2.82
N ILE A 21 -13.66 10.72 -3.34
CA ILE A 21 -12.42 10.91 -2.57
C ILE A 21 -12.70 11.83 -1.37
N GLN A 22 -12.57 11.31 -0.16
CA GLN A 22 -12.65 12.09 1.08
C GLN A 22 -11.25 12.64 1.41
N THR A 23 -11.14 13.94 1.64
CA THR A 23 -9.88 14.71 1.82
C THR A 23 -9.09 14.43 3.11
N GLY A 24 -9.08 13.19 3.62
CA GLY A 24 -8.39 12.80 4.87
C GLY A 24 -7.80 11.39 4.88
N GLU A 25 -7.76 10.70 3.74
CA GLU A 25 -7.24 9.32 3.59
C GLU A 25 -5.82 9.34 2.97
N ASN A 26 -5.02 8.29 3.18
CA ASN A 26 -3.63 8.28 2.70
C ASN A 26 -3.59 8.10 1.18
N SER A 27 -2.82 8.95 0.49
CA SER A 27 -2.92 9.23 -0.95
C SER A 27 -2.26 8.17 -1.85
N CYS A 28 -3.01 7.66 -2.84
CA CYS A 28 -2.62 7.10 -4.16
C CYS A 28 -1.27 6.34 -4.35
N TYR A 29 -0.71 5.74 -3.30
CA TYR A 29 0.54 4.97 -3.34
C TYR A 29 0.50 3.86 -2.29
N PRO A 30 -0.28 2.78 -2.54
CA PRO A 30 -0.61 1.84 -1.48
C PRO A 30 0.60 1.08 -0.93
N GLU A 31 1.65 0.89 -1.73
CA GLU A 31 2.89 0.20 -1.35
C GLU A 31 3.63 0.92 -0.22
N VAL A 32 3.74 2.25 -0.31
CA VAL A 32 4.44 3.07 0.70
C VAL A 32 3.50 3.48 1.82
N SER A 33 2.24 3.73 1.47
CA SER A 33 1.22 4.21 2.40
C SER A 33 0.86 3.19 3.46
N ALA A 34 0.97 1.89 3.15
CA ALA A 34 0.72 0.82 4.12
C ALA A 34 1.74 0.84 5.28
N ASP A 35 3.02 1.06 5.00
CA ASP A 35 4.06 1.23 6.03
C ASP A 35 3.80 2.45 6.91
N LEU A 36 3.44 3.58 6.29
CA LEU A 36 3.18 4.83 7.00
C LEU A 36 1.94 4.71 7.92
N LEU A 37 0.88 4.06 7.44
CA LEU A 37 -0.33 3.83 8.24
C LEU A 37 -0.06 2.87 9.39
N ALA A 38 0.72 1.82 9.19
CA ALA A 38 1.13 0.90 10.25
C ALA A 38 1.87 1.61 11.40
N ALA A 39 2.63 2.66 11.09
CA ALA A 39 3.36 3.46 12.07
C ALA A 39 2.55 4.64 12.65
N THR A 40 1.33 4.91 12.16
CA THR A 40 0.54 6.09 12.55
C THR A 40 -0.58 5.70 13.53
N PRO A 41 -0.52 6.13 14.81
CA PRO A 41 -1.52 5.75 15.81
C PRO A 41 -2.96 6.18 15.50
N THR A 42 -3.12 7.22 14.68
CA THR A 42 -4.41 7.77 14.23
C THR A 42 -4.69 7.43 12.76
N ALA A 43 -4.08 6.37 12.23
CA ALA A 43 -4.37 5.86 10.90
C ALA A 43 -5.85 5.47 10.78
N HIS A 44 -6.44 5.74 9.62
CA HIS A 44 -7.84 5.40 9.34
C HIS A 44 -7.93 4.39 8.20
N ARG A 45 -7.75 4.84 6.96
CA ARG A 45 -7.92 4.01 5.77
C ARG A 45 -6.80 4.20 4.76
N LEU A 46 -6.51 3.13 4.03
CA LEU A 46 -5.66 3.12 2.87
C LEU A 46 -6.53 3.30 1.63
N GLU A 47 -6.23 4.33 0.85
CA GLU A 47 -6.73 4.42 -0.52
C GLU A 47 -5.95 3.40 -1.37
N TYR A 48 -6.66 2.45 -1.98
CA TYR A 48 -6.04 1.48 -2.88
C TYR A 48 -6.31 1.87 -4.33
N VAL A 49 -5.21 2.01 -5.06
CA VAL A 49 -5.21 2.28 -6.49
C VAL A 49 -4.09 1.45 -7.11
N ASP A 50 -4.39 0.73 -8.18
CA ASP A 50 -3.50 -0.24 -8.84
C ASP A 50 -2.67 0.36 -9.98
N TRP A 51 -2.63 1.69 -10.13
CA TRP A 51 -1.98 2.35 -11.27
C TRP A 51 -0.51 1.99 -11.46
N ALA A 52 0.19 1.68 -10.36
CA ALA A 52 1.60 1.29 -10.42
C ALA A 52 1.78 -0.20 -10.75
N GLU A 53 0.78 -1.07 -10.51
CA GLU A 53 0.93 -2.53 -10.66
C GLU A 53 1.48 -2.98 -12.02
N PRO A 54 1.12 -2.37 -13.17
CA PRO A 54 1.69 -2.73 -14.47
C PRO A 54 3.21 -2.53 -14.58
N PHE A 55 3.81 -1.74 -13.69
CA PHE A 55 5.24 -1.41 -13.67
C PHE A 55 5.99 -2.08 -12.53
N LEU A 56 5.30 -2.81 -11.66
CA LEU A 56 5.89 -3.49 -10.51
C LEU A 56 6.05 -4.98 -10.79
N THR A 57 7.08 -5.59 -10.21
CA THR A 57 7.22 -7.05 -10.25
C THR A 57 6.11 -7.75 -9.46
N ALA A 58 5.58 -7.08 -8.43
CA ALA A 58 4.42 -7.48 -7.66
C ALA A 58 3.79 -6.24 -6.98
N GLY A 59 2.47 -6.14 -6.98
CA GLY A 59 1.74 -5.13 -6.20
C GLY A 59 1.62 -5.51 -4.73
N ILE A 60 1.06 -4.60 -3.92
CA ILE A 60 0.79 -4.88 -2.51
C ILE A 60 -0.26 -5.99 -2.35
N SER A 61 -0.03 -6.90 -1.39
CA SER A 61 -0.97 -7.99 -1.13
C SER A 61 -2.23 -7.47 -0.43
N THR A 62 -3.39 -7.73 -1.02
CA THR A 62 -4.69 -7.35 -0.47
C THR A 62 -5.58 -8.58 -0.25
N ALA A 63 -6.29 -8.62 0.88
CA ALA A 63 -7.25 -9.68 1.19
C ALA A 63 -8.34 -9.16 2.14
N ALA A 64 -9.60 -9.48 1.84
CA ALA A 64 -10.77 -9.11 2.67
C ALA A 64 -10.84 -7.60 3.00
N GLY A 65 -10.55 -6.74 2.01
CA GLY A 65 -10.56 -5.30 2.19
C GLY A 65 -9.42 -4.78 3.07
N GLN A 66 -8.32 -5.54 3.19
CA GLN A 66 -7.15 -5.14 3.96
C GLN A 66 -5.88 -5.30 3.15
N ALA A 67 -4.96 -4.34 3.27
CA ALA A 67 -3.61 -4.45 2.74
C ALA A 67 -2.68 -5.10 3.77
N THR A 68 -1.76 -5.93 3.30
CA THR A 68 -0.69 -6.53 4.10
C THR A 68 0.59 -5.72 3.90
N VAL A 69 1.12 -5.18 4.99
CA VAL A 69 2.41 -4.50 4.98
C VAL A 69 3.54 -5.53 4.71
N PRO A 70 4.43 -5.29 3.73
CA PRO A 70 5.58 -6.15 3.47
C PRO A 70 6.48 -6.28 4.71
N THR A 71 7.10 -7.44 4.89
CA THR A 71 8.06 -7.66 5.99
C THR A 71 9.51 -7.52 5.56
N ASP A 72 9.75 -7.33 4.27
CA ASP A 72 11.08 -7.12 3.70
C ASP A 72 11.58 -5.70 3.99
N THR A 73 12.90 -5.51 3.92
CA THR A 73 13.51 -4.18 4.15
C THR A 73 13.09 -3.20 3.06
N GLY A 74 12.63 -2.01 3.46
CA GLY A 74 12.18 -0.96 2.55
C GLY A 74 10.67 -1.01 2.36
N THR A 75 10.18 -0.50 1.23
CA THR A 75 8.73 -0.40 0.93
C THR A 75 8.17 -1.60 0.17
N GLY A 76 8.99 -2.62 -0.09
CA GLY A 76 8.61 -3.76 -0.95
C GLY A 76 8.47 -3.45 -2.44
N VAL A 77 8.67 -2.20 -2.86
CA VAL A 77 8.61 -1.80 -4.27
C VAL A 77 9.78 -2.39 -5.05
N ALA A 78 9.46 -3.16 -6.08
CA ALA A 78 10.42 -3.67 -7.06
C ALA A 78 9.88 -3.43 -8.47
N TRP A 79 10.71 -2.82 -9.32
CA TRP A 79 10.32 -2.37 -10.66
C TRP A 79 10.46 -3.48 -11.71
N ASP A 80 9.45 -3.63 -12.55
CA ASP A 80 9.57 -4.35 -13.81
C ASP A 80 10.20 -3.41 -14.86
N GLU A 81 11.53 -3.52 -14.95
CA GLU A 81 12.34 -2.77 -15.90
C GLU A 81 11.95 -2.99 -17.38
N ALA A 82 11.36 -4.14 -17.72
CA ALA A 82 10.90 -4.40 -19.08
C ALA A 82 9.60 -3.64 -19.36
N ALA A 83 8.66 -3.68 -18.43
CA ALA A 83 7.42 -2.91 -18.51
C ALA A 83 7.70 -1.40 -18.57
N ILE A 84 8.59 -0.89 -17.73
CA ILE A 84 8.97 0.53 -17.76
C ILE A 84 9.52 0.93 -19.14
N ARG A 85 10.42 0.14 -19.72
CA ARG A 85 10.98 0.44 -21.05
C ARG A 85 9.92 0.43 -22.15
N GLN A 86 8.90 -0.42 -22.05
CA GLN A 86 7.82 -0.48 -23.04
C GLN A 86 7.00 0.82 -23.09
N TYR A 87 6.83 1.50 -21.95
CA TYR A 87 6.01 2.71 -21.83
C TYR A 87 6.85 3.99 -21.64
N ALA A 88 8.17 3.91 -21.80
CA ALA A 88 9.04 5.07 -21.73
C ALA A 88 8.70 6.08 -22.83
N ILE A 89 8.69 7.36 -22.47
CA ILE A 89 8.48 8.48 -23.39
C ILE A 89 9.81 9.23 -23.51
N ASP A 90 10.18 9.60 -24.73
CA ASP A 90 11.40 10.35 -25.06
C ASP A 90 11.38 11.82 -24.57
#